data_AF-A0A0R3TFC4-F1
#
_entry.id   AF-A0A0R3TFC4-F1
#
_cell.length_a   1.000
_cell.length_b   1.000
_cell.length_c   1.000
_cell.angle_alpha   90.00
_cell.angle_beta   90.00
_cell.angle_gamma   90.00
#
_symmetry.space_group_name_H-M   'P 1'
#
loop_
_entity.id
_entity.type
_entity.pdbx_description
1 polymer ?
#
loop_
_entity_poly.entity_id
_entity_poly.type
_entity_poly.pdbx_seq_one_letter_code
_entity_poly.pdbx_strand_id
1 'polypeptide(L)'
;MTERGKKFEQLEECVEGIIDHCREAGIIVCDYQPGIAISRKINDLVLKLQDVDRLQPEMNDVLVPIAVFPKIDAGQNPQIYSRECMERV
;
A
#
# COMPACT_ATOMS: atom_id res chain seq x y z
N MET A 1 14.29 -5.21 17.94
CA MET A 1 13.79 -4.62 16.67
C MET A 1 13.97 -3.12 16.75
N THR A 2 14.54 -2.49 15.72
CA THR A 2 14.77 -1.04 15.70
C THR A 2 13.47 -0.29 15.44
N GLU A 3 13.26 0.88 16.06
CA GLU A 3 12.10 1.77 15.82
C GLU A 3 11.87 2.06 14.32
N ARG A 4 12.95 2.09 13.53
CA ARG A 4 12.88 2.25 12.07
C ARG A 4 12.12 1.12 11.37
N GLY A 5 12.17 -0.11 11.89
CA GLY A 5 11.45 -1.25 11.31
C GLY A 5 9.95 -1.15 11.56
N LYS A 6 9.56 -0.75 12.78
CA LYS A 6 8.16 -0.68 13.20
C LYS A 6 7.30 0.24 12.34
N LYS A 7 7.82 1.41 11.95
CA LYS A 7 7.05 2.33 11.09
C LYS A 7 6.79 1.78 9.68
N PHE A 8 7.72 0.96 9.15
CA PHE A 8 7.53 0.31 7.85
C PHE A 8 6.58 -0.87 7.96
N GLU A 9 6.69 -1.67 9.03
CA GLU A 9 5.74 -2.74 9.36
C GLU A 9 4.31 -2.18 9.49
N GLN A 10 4.14 -1.06 10.19
CA GLN A 10 2.84 -0.41 10.33
C GLN A 10 2.27 0.09 9.00
N LEU A 11 3.10 0.70 8.15
CA LEU A 11 2.69 1.11 6.81
C LEU A 11 2.28 -0.09 5.95
N GLU A 12 3.05 -1.17 6.01
CA GLU A 12 2.77 -2.43 5.31
C GLU A 12 1.42 -3.01 5.74
N GLU A 13 1.17 -3.17 7.05
CA GLU A 13 -0.11 -3.65 7.58
C GLU A 13 -1.29 -2.78 7.13
N CYS A 14 -1.14 -1.45 7.10
CA CYS A 14 -2.19 -0.55 6.61
C CYS A 14 -2.46 -0.74 5.12
N VAL A 15 -1.42 -0.87 4.29
CA VAL A 15 -1.55 -1.09 2.84
C VAL A 15 -2.18 -2.46 2.55
N GLU A 16 -1.73 -3.53 3.20
CA GLU A 16 -2.35 -4.85 3.09
C GLU A 16 -3.83 -4.81 3.48
N GLY A 17 -4.13 -4.13 4.59
CA GLY A 17 -5.51 -3.94 5.05
C GLY A 17 -6.40 -3.20 4.06
N ILE A 18 -5.86 -2.31 3.21
CA ILE A 18 -6.60 -1.65 2.12
C ILE A 18 -6.83 -2.63 0.97
N ILE A 19 -5.79 -3.38 0.57
CA ILE A 19 -5.86 -4.37 -0.51
C ILE A 19 -6.94 -5.41 -0.22
N ASP A 20 -6.99 -5.92 1.01
CA ASP A 20 -8.01 -6.88 1.43
C ASP A 20 -9.42 -6.26 1.42
N HIS A 21 -9.56 -5.01 1.84
CA HIS A 21 -10.85 -4.32 1.78
C HIS A 21 -11.34 -4.11 0.35
N CYS A 22 -10.45 -3.78 -0.58
CA CYS A 22 -10.76 -3.70 -2.00
C CYS A 22 -11.19 -5.08 -2.55
N ARG A 23 -10.50 -6.16 -2.17
CA ARG A 23 -10.85 -7.53 -2.56
C ARG A 23 -12.23 -7.91 -2.07
N GLU A 24 -12.52 -7.70 -0.79
CA GLU A 24 -13.84 -7.96 -0.20
C GLU A 24 -14.95 -7.13 -0.86
N ALA A 25 -14.70 -5.85 -1.15
CA ALA A 25 -15.66 -5.02 -1.88
C ALA A 25 -15.95 -5.59 -3.28
N GLY A 26 -14.92 -6.07 -3.99
CA GLY A 26 -15.09 -6.75 -5.27
C GLY A 26 -15.96 -8.01 -5.17
N ILE A 27 -15.76 -8.83 -4.12
CA ILE A 27 -16.57 -10.03 -3.87
C ILE A 27 -18.04 -9.65 -3.64
N ILE A 28 -18.31 -8.64 -2.80
CA ILE A 28 -19.66 -8.17 -2.49
C ILE A 28 -20.39 -7.69 -3.75
N VAL A 29 -19.69 -6.98 -4.65
CA VAL A 29 -20.28 -6.48 -5.90
C VAL A 29 -20.55 -7.64 -6.88
N CYS A 30 -19.68 -8.64 -6.94
CA CYS A 30 -19.85 -9.80 -7.81
C CYS A 30 -20.98 -10.74 -7.36
N ASP A 31 -21.20 -10.92 -6.05
CA ASP A 31 -22.24 -11.76 -5.46
C ASP A 31 -23.15 -10.96 -4.52
N TYR A 32 -23.84 -9.97 -5.11
CA TYR A 32 -24.64 -9.03 -4.33
C TYR A 32 -25.88 -9.70 -3.73
N GLN A 33 -25.94 -9.73 -2.39
CA GLN A 33 -27.10 -10.19 -1.64
C GLN A 33 -27.90 -9.01 -1.04
N PRO A 34 -29.25 -9.06 -1.07
CA PRO A 34 -30.08 -8.09 -0.37
C PRO A 34 -29.75 -8.10 1.13
N GLY A 35 -29.19 -7.01 1.65
CA GLY A 35 -28.78 -6.87 3.06
C GLY A 35 -27.30 -6.53 3.26
N ILE A 36 -26.46 -6.69 2.24
CA ILE A 36 -25.07 -6.22 2.29
C ILE A 36 -25.01 -4.74 1.92
N ALA A 37 -24.68 -3.90 2.90
CA ALA A 37 -24.50 -2.47 2.68
C ALA A 37 -23.12 -2.19 2.05
N ILE A 38 -23.03 -2.26 0.73
CA ILE A 38 -21.84 -1.84 -0.04
C ILE A 38 -21.38 -0.42 0.36
N SER A 39 -22.32 0.47 0.69
CA SER A 39 -22.05 1.81 1.21
C SER A 39 -21.22 1.81 2.49
N ARG A 40 -21.47 0.87 3.41
CA ARG A 40 -20.65 0.70 4.61
C ARG A 40 -19.24 0.30 4.24
N LYS A 41 -19.07 -0.65 3.32
CA LYS A 41 -17.74 -1.09 2.88
C LYS A 41 -16.94 0.02 2.20
N ILE A 42 -17.61 0.87 1.40
CA ILE A 42 -16.99 2.06 0.80
C ILE A 42 -16.53 3.03 1.90
N ASN A 43 -17.37 3.29 2.90
CA ASN A 43 -16.98 4.17 4.02
C ASN A 43 -15.79 3.60 4.81
N ASP A 44 -15.76 2.28 5.06
CA ASP A 44 -14.64 1.62 5.74
C ASP A 44 -13.34 1.75 4.91
N LEU A 45 -13.42 1.66 3.58
CA LEU A 45 -12.28 1.87 2.69
C LEU A 45 -11.78 3.33 2.73
N VAL A 46 -12.69 4.31 2.77
CA VAL A 46 -12.32 5.73 2.92
C VAL A 46 -11.57 5.97 4.22
N LEU A 47 -12.04 5.39 5.34
CA LEU A 47 -11.36 5.51 6.64
C LEU A 47 -9.94 4.92 6.58
N LYS A 48 -9.77 3.76 5.96
CA LYS A 48 -8.44 3.14 5.81
C LYS A 48 -7.47 3.98 4.96
N LEU A 49 -7.96 4.61 3.90
CA LEU A 49 -7.15 5.53 3.09
C LEU A 49 -6.72 6.75 3.92
N GLN A 50 -7.61 7.27 4.77
CA GLN A 50 -7.26 8.36 5.70
C GLN A 50 -6.24 7.92 6.75
N ASP A 51 -6.28 6.68 7.22
CA ASP A 51 -5.29 6.16 8.15
C ASP A 51 -3.91 6.06 7.52
N VAL A 52 -3.81 5.67 6.24
CA VAL A 52 -2.52 5.69 5.50
C VAL A 52 -2.01 7.12 5.30
N ASP A 53 -2.89 8.07 4.97
CA ASP A 53 -2.51 9.48 4.83
C ASP A 53 -1.90 10.04 6.12
N ARG A 54 -2.43 9.64 7.29
CA ARG A 54 -1.91 10.02 8.60
C ARG A 54 -0.51 9.50 8.89
N LEU A 55 -0.07 8.42 8.24
CA LEU A 55 1.29 7.87 8.39
C LEU A 55 2.32 8.63 7.54
N GLN A 56 1.90 9.49 6.62
CA GLN A 56 2.81 10.25 5.74
C GLN A 56 3.92 10.99 6.50
N PRO A 57 3.66 11.69 7.62
CA PRO A 57 4.71 12.40 8.36
C PRO A 57 5.83 11.49 8.88
N GLU A 58 5.54 10.23 9.18
CA GLU A 58 6.51 9.25 9.67
C GLU A 58 7.48 8.75 8.58
N MET A 59 7.13 9.00 7.31
CA MET A 59 7.90 8.58 6.13
C MET A 59 8.70 9.72 5.48
N ASN A 60 8.65 10.94 6.04
CA ASN A 60 9.32 12.11 5.46
C ASN A 60 10.85 11.99 5.37
N ASP A 61 11.48 11.15 6.20
CA ASP A 61 12.91 10.84 6.16
C ASP A 61 13.28 9.78 5.10
N VAL A 62 12.29 9.22 4.41
CA VAL A 62 12.48 8.17 3.40
C VAL A 62 12.42 8.78 2.01
N LEU A 63 13.53 8.70 1.29
CA LEU A 63 13.63 9.18 -0.09
C LEU A 63 13.59 8.00 -1.06
N VAL A 64 12.60 7.99 -1.95
CA VAL A 64 12.47 6.98 -3.00
C VAL A 64 12.95 7.56 -4.33
N PRO A 65 13.98 6.98 -4.99
CA PRO A 65 14.45 7.47 -6.28
C PRO A 65 13.36 7.38 -7.34
N ILE A 66 13.06 8.47 -8.04
CA ILE A 66 12.03 8.51 -9.11
C ILE A 66 12.30 7.45 -10.20
N ALA A 67 13.58 7.15 -10.45
CA ALA A 67 14.00 6.13 -11.42
C ALA A 67 13.54 4.70 -11.10
N VAL A 68 13.06 4.42 -9.87
CA VAL A 68 12.50 3.11 -9.51
C VAL A 68 11.05 2.94 -9.98
N PHE A 69 10.29 4.04 -10.10
CA PHE A 69 8.85 3.98 -10.42
C PHE A 69 8.54 3.27 -11.75
N PRO A 70 9.27 3.50 -12.86
CA PRO A 70 9.00 2.78 -14.10
C PRO A 70 9.13 1.26 -13.97
N LYS A 71 10.00 0.76 -13.07
CA LYS A 71 10.12 -0.68 -12.80
C LYS A 71 8.92 -1.20 -12.00
N ILE A 72 8.48 -0.45 -10.99
CA ILE A 72 7.29 -0.79 -10.18
C ILE A 72 6.03 -0.82 -11.06
N ASP A 73 5.82 0.21 -11.88
CA ASP A 73 4.65 0.33 -12.76
C ASP A 73 4.60 -0.79 -13.81
N ALA A 74 5.78 -1.27 -14.23
CA ALA A 74 5.92 -2.42 -15.13
C ALA A 74 5.80 -3.79 -14.42
N GLY A 75 5.55 -3.82 -13.11
CA GLY A 75 5.46 -5.04 -12.31
C GLY A 75 6.81 -5.75 -12.10
N GLN A 76 7.93 -5.05 -12.31
CA GLN A 76 9.27 -5.59 -12.12
C GLN A 76 9.73 -5.46 -10.67
N ASN A 77 10.65 -6.32 -10.26
CA ASN A 77 11.25 -6.26 -8.93
C ASN A 77 12.10 -4.97 -8.76
N PRO A 78 11.78 -4.08 -7.80
CA PRO A 78 12.53 -2.85 -7.56
C PRO A 78 14.01 -3.07 -7.22
N GLN A 79 14.37 -4.23 -6.67
CA GLN A 79 15.77 -4.59 -6.35
C GLN A 79 16.67 -4.66 -7.59
N ILE A 80 16.09 -4.77 -8.79
CA ILE A 80 16.84 -4.66 -10.04
C ILE A 80 17.48 -3.26 -10.14
N TYR A 81 16.77 -2.20 -9.75
CA TYR A 81 17.34 -0.85 -9.70
C TYR A 81 18.50 -0.76 -8.71
N SER A 82 18.33 -1.33 -7.50
CA SER A 82 19.40 -1.38 -6.50
C SER A 82 20.65 -2.05 -7.04
N ARG A 83 20.47 -3.20 -7.72
CA ARG A 83 21.57 -3.94 -8.35
C ARG A 83 22.25 -3.13 -9.47
N GLU A 84 21.47 -2.56 -10.39
CA GLU A 84 21.99 -1.71 -11.48
C GLU A 84 22.79 -0.50 -10.94
N CYS A 85 22.37 0.07 -9.81
CA CYS A 85 23.12 1.15 -9.16
C CYS A 85 24.46 0.65 -8.61
N MET A 86 24.48 -0.51 -7.96
CA MET A 86 25.71 -1.10 -7.41
C MET A 86 26.71 -1.52 -8.49
N GLU A 87 26.23 -2.00 -9.64
CA GLU A 87 27.07 -2.41 -10.79
C GLU A 87 27.72 -1.23 -11.52
N ARG A 88 27.24 0.00 -11.29
CA ARG A 88 27.80 1.24 -11.87
C ARG A 88 28.90 1.87 -11.01
N VAL A 89 29.18 1.31 -9.83
CA VAL A 89 30.19 1.79 -8.86
C VAL A 89 31.54 1.15 -9.12
#